data_AF-U7UJZ6-F1
#
_entry.id   AF-U7UJZ6-F1
#
_cell.length_a   1.000
_cell.length_b   1.000
_cell.length_c   1.000
_cell.angle_alpha   90.00
_cell.angle_beta   90.00
_cell.angle_gamma   90.00
#
_symmetry.space_group_name_H-M   'P 1'
#
loop_
_entity.id
_entity.type
_entity.pdbx_description
1 polymer ?
#
loop_
_entity_poly.entity_id
_entity_poly.type
_entity_poly.pdbx_seq_one_letter_code
_entity_poly.pdbx_strand_id
1 'polypeptide(L)'
;MNKNNHNFQNRIDRAKWIPPKNVIVEGDSCIVQGSEKRPYRTTLFTCSCLDFQNRKDSDYDYPCKHMCRFAMEKHLLSDVPHTQEEIDEANRNREEEIRQRQEELAPFILSQAQIDDVLSHISEPQLTPYEIYTNTNYFSTDGFVNKEEKYDKKVGDLMDEIREQYQLNKIIPLVDKVQEILSNFKKFCYDYGQYGADEYDSLHDRDFENAKEELEDFLRNDYAENNLEKFEEKKEKAEARAIEKAKAKDKKAIMSAIGFKAIPQANIVNSLFPNNKSYGKKLCKELVDEGKLSKDKEGRKIILSLKK
;
A
#
# COMPACT_ATOMS: atom_id res chain seq x y z
N MET A 1 27.33 0.72 15.21
CA MET A 1 26.23 1.09 16.12
C MET A 1 25.08 0.11 15.92
N ASN A 2 24.97 -0.93 16.75
CA ASN A 2 23.92 -1.95 16.64
C ASN A 2 22.73 -1.53 17.53
N LYS A 3 21.70 -0.92 16.94
CA LYS A 3 20.51 -0.48 17.67
C LYS A 3 19.62 -1.68 18.02
N ASN A 4 19.73 -2.10 19.28
CA ASN A 4 18.69 -2.68 20.14
C ASN A 4 17.55 -3.46 19.49
N ASN A 5 17.77 -4.77 19.40
CA ASN A 5 16.84 -5.82 18.99
C ASN A 5 15.86 -6.20 20.13
N HIS A 6 15.22 -5.22 20.78
CA HIS A 6 14.51 -5.38 22.06
C HIS A 6 13.06 -4.87 22.03
N ASN A 7 12.29 -5.17 20.98
CA ASN A 7 10.85 -4.95 20.99
C ASN A 7 10.13 -6.13 21.71
N PHE A 8 9.15 -5.82 22.57
CA PHE A 8 8.26 -6.80 23.21
C PHE A 8 7.58 -7.72 22.17
N GLN A 9 7.25 -7.18 20.98
CA GLN A 9 6.69 -7.96 19.87
C GLN A 9 7.64 -9.09 19.43
N ASN A 10 8.94 -8.80 19.27
CA ASN A 10 9.94 -9.82 18.91
C ASN A 10 10.04 -10.93 19.96
N ARG A 11 9.69 -10.65 21.23
CA ARG A 11 9.66 -11.66 22.30
C ARG A 11 8.42 -12.54 22.21
N ILE A 12 7.27 -11.96 21.87
CA ILE A 12 6.04 -12.70 21.54
C ILE A 12 6.30 -13.62 20.34
N ASP A 13 6.92 -13.11 19.28
CA ASP A 13 7.17 -13.92 18.07
C ASP A 13 8.14 -15.07 18.34
N ARG A 14 9.17 -14.85 19.15
CA ARG A 14 10.06 -15.93 19.61
C ARG A 14 9.40 -16.91 20.57
N ALA A 15 8.33 -16.51 21.25
CA ALA A 15 7.56 -17.40 22.12
C ALA A 15 6.73 -18.40 21.30
N LYS A 16 6.23 -17.99 20.13
CA LYS A 16 5.52 -18.88 19.17
C LYS A 16 6.37 -20.07 18.75
N TRP A 17 7.70 -19.92 18.72
CA TRP A 17 8.63 -21.00 18.35
C TRP A 17 8.80 -22.08 19.43
N ILE A 18 8.29 -21.87 20.64
CA ILE A 18 8.25 -22.88 21.69
C ILE A 18 7.01 -23.73 21.46
N PRO A 19 7.12 -25.02 21.09
CA PRO A 19 5.95 -25.85 20.82
C PRO A 19 5.10 -26.06 22.09
N PRO A 20 3.76 -26.11 22.00
CA PRO A 20 2.89 -26.35 23.15
C PRO A 20 3.25 -27.62 23.94
N LYS A 21 3.65 -28.70 23.25
CA LYS A 21 4.10 -29.96 23.87
C LYS A 21 5.32 -29.83 24.80
N ASN A 22 6.10 -28.75 24.65
CA ASN A 22 7.27 -28.49 25.48
C ASN A 22 6.92 -27.60 26.67
N VAL A 23 5.64 -27.31 26.90
CA VAL A 23 5.16 -26.40 27.92
C VAL A 23 4.26 -27.16 28.88
N ILE A 24 4.62 -27.19 30.16
CA ILE A 24 3.85 -27.84 31.23
C ILE A 24 3.40 -26.75 32.20
N VAL A 25 2.10 -26.48 32.25
CA VAL A 25 1.52 -25.46 33.13
C VAL A 25 1.22 -26.07 34.51
N GLU A 26 1.80 -25.47 35.55
CA GLU A 26 1.65 -25.88 36.96
C GLU A 26 1.09 -24.69 37.77
N GLY A 27 -0.22 -24.46 37.72
CA GLY A 27 -0.88 -23.35 38.43
C GLY A 27 -0.35 -22.00 37.94
N ASP A 28 0.28 -21.22 38.83
CA ASP A 28 0.86 -19.89 38.52
C ASP A 28 2.32 -19.95 38.02
N SER A 29 2.79 -21.15 37.70
CA SER A 29 4.08 -21.37 37.08
C SER A 29 3.98 -22.28 35.87
N CYS A 30 5.05 -22.31 35.09
CA CYS A 30 5.16 -23.09 33.88
C CYS A 30 6.59 -23.63 33.75
N ILE A 31 6.70 -24.86 33.28
CA ILE A 31 7.96 -25.51 32.93
C ILE A 31 8.06 -25.52 31.40
N VAL A 32 9.06 -24.85 30.85
CA VAL A 32 9.38 -24.85 29.43
C VAL A 32 10.59 -25.73 29.18
N GLN A 33 10.39 -26.81 28.43
CA GLN A 33 11.47 -27.69 27.99
C GLN A 33 12.25 -27.04 26.84
N GLY A 34 13.55 -26.87 27.05
CA GLY A 34 14.48 -26.32 26.06
C GLY A 34 15.42 -27.37 25.49
N SER A 35 16.39 -26.92 24.69
CA SER A 35 17.47 -27.75 24.13
C SER A 35 18.50 -28.21 25.18
N GLU A 36 18.51 -27.57 26.36
CA GLU A 36 19.46 -27.84 27.45
C GLU A 36 18.92 -28.89 28.43
N LYS A 37 19.83 -29.53 29.17
CA LYS A 37 19.50 -30.61 30.14
C LYS A 37 18.59 -30.16 31.29
N ARG A 38 18.43 -28.85 31.53
CA ARG A 38 17.58 -28.32 32.61
C ARG A 38 16.42 -27.52 32.00
N PRO A 39 15.16 -27.88 32.30
CA PRO A 39 14.01 -27.11 31.82
C PRO A 39 13.94 -25.75 32.52
N TYR A 40 13.37 -24.76 31.82
CA TYR A 40 13.19 -23.42 32.37
C TYR A 40 11.89 -23.37 33.17
N ARG A 41 11.98 -23.08 34.46
CA ARG A 41 10.82 -22.69 35.27
C ARG A 41 10.54 -21.19 35.09
N THR A 42 9.30 -20.83 34.82
CA THR A 42 8.83 -19.47 34.60
C THR A 42 7.49 -19.22 35.30
N THR A 43 7.27 -17.98 35.73
CA THR A 43 5.97 -17.42 36.13
C THR A 43 5.69 -16.21 35.22
N LEU A 44 4.60 -15.48 35.45
CA LEU A 44 4.36 -14.20 34.76
C LEU A 44 5.32 -13.09 35.21
N PHE A 45 6.04 -13.27 36.32
CA PHE A 45 6.90 -12.25 36.93
C PHE A 45 8.39 -12.65 36.97
N THR A 46 8.72 -13.93 36.83
CA THR A 46 10.08 -14.44 36.98
C THR A 46 10.38 -15.57 36.01
N CYS A 47 11.63 -15.66 35.54
CA CYS A 47 12.09 -16.80 34.75
C CYS A 47 13.49 -17.25 35.20
N SER A 48 13.75 -18.55 35.09
CA SER A 48 15.07 -19.14 35.37
C SER A 48 16.04 -19.05 34.17
N CYS A 49 15.62 -18.54 33.02
CA CYS A 49 16.51 -18.44 31.87
C CYS A 49 17.55 -17.32 32.03
N LEU A 50 18.73 -17.54 31.44
CA LEU A 50 19.83 -16.58 31.46
C LEU A 50 19.44 -15.24 30.81
N ASP A 51 18.60 -15.28 29.77
CA ASP A 51 18.04 -14.11 29.09
C ASP A 51 17.26 -13.20 30.07
N PHE A 52 16.55 -13.77 31.06
CA PHE A 52 15.86 -13.00 32.10
C PHE A 52 16.81 -12.59 33.24
N GLN A 53 17.71 -13.47 33.66
CA GLN A 53 18.67 -13.19 34.75
C GLN A 53 19.60 -12.03 34.39
N ASN A 54 20.17 -12.03 33.19
CA ASN A 54 21.06 -10.97 32.71
C ASN A 54 20.37 -9.61 32.53
N ARG A 55 19.03 -9.56 32.58
CA ARG A 55 18.25 -8.34 32.48
C ARG A 55 17.80 -7.77 33.82
N LYS A 56 17.90 -8.52 34.92
CA LYS A 56 17.52 -7.99 36.24
C LYS A 56 18.41 -6.83 36.69
N ASP A 57 19.62 -6.75 36.17
CA ASP A 57 20.61 -5.73 36.51
C ASP A 57 20.66 -4.56 35.51
N SER A 58 19.71 -4.52 34.55
CA SER A 58 19.56 -3.40 33.60
C SER A 58 18.18 -2.76 33.74
N ASP A 59 18.04 -1.47 33.44
CA ASP A 59 16.79 -0.68 33.50
C ASP A 59 15.69 -1.14 32.50
N TYR A 60 15.70 -2.41 32.08
CA TYR A 60 14.83 -3.00 31.07
C TYR A 60 13.78 -3.93 31.69
N ASP A 61 12.53 -3.48 31.74
CA ASP A 61 11.40 -4.18 32.33
C ASP A 61 10.53 -4.91 31.29
N TYR A 62 11.12 -5.85 30.53
CA TYR A 62 10.35 -6.66 29.57
C TYR A 62 10.48 -8.17 29.83
N PRO A 63 9.36 -8.93 29.71
CA PRO A 63 9.35 -10.37 29.92
C PRO A 63 10.23 -11.12 28.89
N CYS A 64 10.80 -12.25 29.29
CA CYS A 64 11.52 -13.12 28.35
C CYS A 64 10.52 -13.93 27.49
N LYS A 65 11.01 -14.57 26.42
CA LYS A 65 10.17 -15.41 25.54
C LYS A 65 9.42 -16.52 26.27
N HIS A 66 9.98 -17.07 27.36
CA HIS A 66 9.33 -18.12 28.15
C HIS A 66 8.16 -17.57 28.97
N MET A 67 8.31 -16.36 29.52
CA MET A 67 7.22 -15.65 30.21
C MET A 67 6.11 -15.29 29.22
N CYS A 68 6.46 -14.82 28.01
CA CYS A 68 5.48 -14.60 26.95
C CYS A 68 4.76 -15.89 26.56
N ARG A 69 5.47 -17.02 26.41
CA ARG A 69 4.83 -18.33 26.15
C ARG A 69 3.89 -18.73 27.27
N PHE A 70 4.26 -18.52 28.53
CA PHE A 70 3.36 -18.80 29.64
C PHE A 70 2.13 -17.89 29.66
N ALA A 71 2.28 -16.60 29.34
CA ALA A 71 1.17 -15.68 29.17
C ALA A 71 0.23 -16.11 28.02
N MET A 72 0.76 -16.68 26.94
CA MET A 72 -0.02 -17.32 25.87
C MET A 72 -0.84 -18.51 26.39
N GLU A 73 -0.23 -19.43 27.15
CA GLU A 73 -0.96 -20.56 27.75
C GLU A 73 -2.03 -20.14 28.77
N LYS A 74 -1.86 -18.96 29.39
CA LYS A 74 -2.82 -18.35 30.32
C LYS A 74 -3.88 -17.51 29.62
N HIS A 75 -3.88 -17.44 28.29
CA HIS A 75 -4.77 -16.60 27.47
C HIS A 75 -4.72 -15.11 27.83
N LEU A 76 -3.56 -14.64 28.33
CA LEU A 76 -3.34 -13.23 28.66
C LEU A 76 -2.88 -12.42 27.45
N LEU A 77 -2.62 -13.07 26.32
CA LEU A 77 -2.23 -12.47 25.05
C LEU A 77 -3.25 -12.88 23.98
N SER A 78 -4.43 -12.26 23.99
CA SER A 78 -5.61 -12.63 23.18
C SER A 78 -5.40 -12.68 21.67
N ASP A 79 -4.37 -12.00 21.17
CA ASP A 79 -4.17 -11.78 19.72
C ASP A 79 -3.17 -12.77 19.11
N VAL A 80 -2.87 -13.88 19.79
CA VAL A 80 -1.88 -14.85 19.32
C VAL A 80 -2.48 -16.26 19.29
N PRO A 81 -2.42 -16.99 18.17
CA PRO A 81 -2.77 -18.40 18.14
C PRO A 81 -2.00 -19.20 19.21
N HIS A 82 -2.72 -19.94 20.05
CA HIS A 82 -2.18 -20.64 21.22
C HIS A 82 -2.17 -22.16 21.04
N THR A 83 -3.16 -22.70 20.32
CA THR A 83 -3.25 -24.11 19.97
C THR A 83 -2.74 -24.37 18.55
N GLN A 84 -2.40 -25.64 18.25
CA GLN A 84 -2.06 -26.02 16.88
C GLN A 84 -3.23 -25.78 15.92
N GLU A 85 -4.46 -26.01 16.38
CA GLU A 85 -5.68 -25.77 15.60
C GLU A 85 -5.88 -24.28 15.25
N GLU A 86 -5.60 -23.38 16.20
CA GLU A 86 -5.64 -21.92 15.97
C GLU A 86 -4.53 -21.47 15.02
N ILE A 87 -3.35 -22.08 15.08
CA ILE A 87 -2.26 -21.81 14.13
C ILE A 87 -2.66 -22.26 12.73
N ASP A 88 -3.22 -23.47 12.60
CA ASP A 88 -3.64 -24.03 11.33
C ASP A 88 -4.80 -23.22 10.72
N GLU A 89 -5.74 -22.76 11.56
CA GLU A 89 -6.83 -21.87 11.13
C GLU A 89 -6.32 -20.50 10.68
N ALA A 90 -5.39 -19.89 11.42
CA ALA A 90 -4.77 -18.64 11.02
C ALA A 90 -4.02 -18.77 9.68
N ASN A 91 -3.34 -19.90 9.45
CA ASN A 91 -2.68 -20.17 8.18
C ASN A 91 -3.69 -20.32 7.03
N ARG A 92 -4.80 -21.07 7.24
CA ARG A 92 -5.87 -21.18 6.24
C ARG A 92 -6.46 -19.82 5.88
N ASN A 93 -6.76 -19.00 6.88
CA ASN A 93 -7.32 -17.67 6.66
C ASN A 93 -6.32 -16.77 5.92
N ARG A 94 -5.03 -16.84 6.25
CA ARG A 94 -3.98 -16.12 5.52
C ARG A 94 -3.84 -16.59 4.07
N GLU A 95 -3.88 -17.89 3.82
CA GLU A 95 -3.83 -18.45 2.47
C GLU A 95 -5.04 -18.01 1.64
N GLU A 96 -6.22 -17.98 2.26
CA GLU A 96 -7.46 -17.48 1.64
C GLU A 96 -7.37 -15.98 1.32
N GLU A 97 -6.87 -15.16 2.25
CA GLU A 97 -6.64 -13.72 2.03
C GLU A 97 -5.67 -13.48 0.85
N ILE A 98 -4.57 -14.24 0.80
CA ILE A 98 -3.62 -14.17 -0.32
C ILE A 98 -4.30 -14.55 -1.64
N ARG A 99 -5.12 -15.61 -1.65
CA ARG A 99 -5.83 -16.05 -2.85
C ARG A 99 -6.81 -14.98 -3.33
N GLN A 100 -7.62 -14.44 -2.44
CA GLN A 100 -8.57 -13.37 -2.77
C GLN A 100 -7.85 -12.14 -3.33
N ARG A 101 -6.74 -11.74 -2.71
CA ARG A 101 -5.92 -10.63 -3.20
C ARG A 101 -5.34 -10.91 -4.59
N GLN A 102 -4.90 -12.13 -4.87
CA GLN A 102 -4.42 -12.52 -6.20
C GLN A 102 -5.53 -12.47 -7.24
N GLU A 103 -6.75 -12.90 -6.90
CA GLU A 103 -7.92 -12.81 -7.79
C GLU A 103 -8.30 -11.35 -8.09
N GLU A 104 -8.21 -10.46 -7.11
CA GLU A 104 -8.45 -9.02 -7.29
C GLU A 104 -7.40 -8.35 -8.18
N LEU A 105 -6.12 -8.73 -8.03
CA LEU A 105 -5.02 -8.17 -8.81
C LEU A 105 -4.91 -8.77 -10.22
N ALA A 106 -5.38 -10.01 -10.43
CA ALA A 106 -5.25 -10.74 -11.68
C ALA A 106 -5.61 -9.94 -12.96
N PRO A 107 -6.66 -9.10 -13.00
CA PRO A 107 -7.00 -8.30 -14.18
C PRO A 107 -5.97 -7.21 -14.53
N PHE A 108 -5.11 -6.83 -13.57
CA PHE A 108 -4.15 -5.73 -13.68
C PHE A 108 -2.70 -6.19 -13.82
N ILE A 109 -2.44 -7.48 -13.57
CA ILE A 109 -1.11 -8.08 -13.78
C ILE A 109 -0.74 -7.99 -15.26
N LEU A 110 0.47 -7.50 -15.51
CA LEU A 110 1.02 -7.42 -16.86
C LEU A 110 1.44 -8.81 -17.34
N SER A 111 1.19 -9.09 -18.61
CA SER A 111 1.79 -10.25 -19.27
C SER A 111 3.30 -10.06 -19.42
N GLN A 112 4.03 -11.17 -19.51
CA GLN A 112 5.48 -11.11 -19.73
C GLN A 112 5.84 -10.29 -20.97
N ALA A 113 5.08 -10.41 -22.06
CA ALA A 113 5.31 -9.64 -23.27
C ALA A 113 5.14 -8.12 -23.08
N GLN A 114 4.25 -7.69 -22.18
CA GLN A 114 4.10 -6.26 -21.86
C GLN A 114 5.24 -5.76 -20.98
N ILE A 115 5.73 -6.60 -20.05
CA ILE A 115 6.91 -6.27 -19.25
C ILE A 115 8.12 -6.14 -20.18
N ASP A 116 8.35 -7.12 -21.04
CA ASP A 116 9.46 -7.13 -22.00
C ASP A 116 9.39 -5.92 -22.95
N ASP A 117 8.19 -5.56 -23.42
CA ASP A 117 7.97 -4.35 -24.24
C ASP A 117 8.47 -3.10 -23.52
N VAL A 118 8.03 -2.87 -22.27
CA VAL A 118 8.47 -1.71 -21.48
C VAL A 118 9.97 -1.74 -21.19
N LEU A 119 10.52 -2.90 -20.80
CA LEU A 119 11.96 -3.04 -20.52
C LEU A 119 12.83 -2.83 -21.76
N SER A 120 12.29 -3.10 -22.97
CA SER A 120 13.02 -2.90 -24.23
C SER A 120 13.32 -1.42 -24.53
N HIS A 121 12.62 -0.49 -23.88
CA HIS A 121 12.91 0.95 -23.97
C HIS A 121 14.22 1.35 -23.28
N ILE A 122 14.70 0.52 -22.34
CA ILE A 122 16.03 0.69 -21.75
C ILE A 122 17.00 -0.20 -22.53
N SER A 123 17.94 0.41 -23.24
CA SER A 123 18.93 -0.31 -24.02
C SER A 123 20.24 0.44 -24.04
N GLU A 124 21.29 -0.22 -23.56
CA GLU A 124 22.59 0.41 -23.48
C GLU A 124 23.16 0.66 -24.90
N PRO A 125 23.46 1.91 -25.27
CA PRO A 125 24.00 2.21 -26.58
C PRO A 125 25.45 1.72 -26.69
N GLN A 126 25.76 1.17 -27.86
CA GLN A 126 27.13 0.84 -28.25
C GLN A 126 27.81 2.12 -28.74
N LEU A 127 28.84 2.58 -28.02
CA LEU A 127 29.59 3.80 -28.33
C LEU A 127 31.06 3.44 -28.54
N THR A 128 31.73 4.13 -29.46
CA THR A 128 33.17 4.01 -29.66
C THR A 128 33.87 5.24 -29.07
N PRO A 129 34.82 5.06 -28.14
CA PRO A 129 35.55 6.19 -27.56
C PRO A 129 36.32 6.98 -28.63
N TYR A 130 36.45 8.30 -28.44
CA TYR A 130 37.27 9.14 -29.32
C TYR A 130 38.77 8.79 -29.17
N GLU A 131 39.52 8.80 -30.27
CA GLU A 131 40.90 8.29 -30.30
C GLU A 131 41.87 9.06 -29.40
N ILE A 132 41.65 10.36 -29.13
CA ILE A 132 42.55 11.17 -28.29
C ILE A 132 41.79 12.28 -27.55
N TYR A 133 41.78 12.20 -26.22
CA TYR A 133 41.47 13.31 -25.32
C TYR A 133 42.45 13.29 -24.14
N THR A 134 43.10 14.42 -23.83
CA THR A 134 44.28 14.46 -22.94
C THR A 134 43.98 14.94 -21.51
N ASN A 135 42.73 15.26 -21.17
CA ASN A 135 42.37 15.78 -19.86
C ASN A 135 41.77 14.70 -18.94
N THR A 136 42.58 13.70 -18.59
CA THR A 136 42.21 12.60 -17.68
C THR A 136 41.92 13.07 -16.25
N ASN A 137 42.47 14.23 -15.85
CA ASN A 137 42.31 14.75 -14.50
C ASN A 137 40.88 15.20 -14.17
N TYR A 138 40.00 15.37 -15.17
CA TYR A 138 38.63 15.85 -14.96
C TYR A 138 37.80 14.90 -14.08
N PHE A 139 37.95 13.59 -14.26
CA PHE A 139 37.19 12.57 -13.51
C PHE A 139 37.55 12.54 -12.02
N SER A 140 38.72 13.04 -11.64
CA SER A 140 39.12 13.19 -10.23
C SER A 140 38.71 14.54 -9.61
N THR A 141 37.89 15.35 -10.30
CA THR A 141 37.45 16.65 -9.79
C THR A 141 36.08 16.60 -9.14
N ASP A 142 35.83 17.51 -8.19
CA ASP A 142 34.48 17.78 -7.68
C ASP A 142 33.49 18.10 -8.81
N GLY A 143 33.98 18.64 -9.94
CA GLY A 143 33.17 18.95 -11.11
C GLY A 143 32.59 17.71 -11.80
N PHE A 144 33.27 16.56 -11.73
CA PHE A 144 32.75 15.28 -12.23
C PHE A 144 31.80 14.65 -11.22
N VAL A 145 32.18 14.57 -9.94
CA VAL A 145 31.33 14.03 -8.86
C VAL A 145 29.97 14.74 -8.81
N ASN A 146 29.96 16.08 -8.81
CA ASN A 146 28.70 16.86 -8.83
C ASN A 146 27.85 16.59 -10.09
N LYS A 147 28.49 16.16 -11.18
CA LYS A 147 27.81 15.88 -12.43
C LYS A 147 27.19 14.49 -12.41
N GLU A 148 27.94 13.48 -11.99
CA GLU A 148 27.47 12.11 -11.72
C GLU A 148 26.26 12.12 -10.77
N GLU A 149 26.39 12.71 -9.58
CA GLU A 149 25.30 12.82 -8.60
C GLU A 149 24.02 13.45 -9.19
N LYS A 150 24.18 14.40 -10.11
CA LYS A 150 23.06 15.06 -10.79
C LYS A 150 22.37 14.13 -11.79
N TYR A 151 23.10 13.23 -12.46
CA TYR A 151 22.50 12.22 -13.33
C TYR A 151 21.75 11.18 -12.50
N ASP A 152 22.39 10.63 -11.47
CA ASP A 152 21.80 9.64 -10.57
C ASP A 152 20.51 10.15 -9.94
N LYS A 153 20.56 11.37 -9.41
CA LYS A 153 19.37 12.00 -8.83
C LYS A 153 18.22 12.09 -9.83
N LYS A 154 18.50 12.49 -11.08
CA LYS A 154 17.44 12.61 -12.09
C LYS A 154 16.86 11.25 -12.48
N VAL A 155 17.68 10.21 -12.54
CA VAL A 155 17.21 8.85 -12.79
C VAL A 155 16.32 8.42 -11.63
N GLY A 156 16.79 8.59 -10.38
CA GLY A 156 16.00 8.29 -9.18
C GLY A 156 14.66 9.03 -9.14
N ASP A 157 14.65 10.35 -9.36
CA ASP A 157 13.43 11.16 -9.40
C ASP A 157 12.43 10.65 -10.46
N LEU A 158 12.91 10.19 -11.62
CA LEU A 158 12.06 9.60 -12.66
C LEU A 158 11.55 8.20 -12.29
N MET A 159 12.38 7.37 -11.63
CA MET A 159 11.97 6.06 -11.15
C MET A 159 10.89 6.18 -10.08
N ASP A 160 10.99 7.16 -9.19
CA ASP A 160 9.94 7.50 -8.24
C ASP A 160 8.65 7.93 -8.97
N GLU A 161 8.74 8.78 -9.99
CA GLU A 161 7.58 9.19 -10.79
C GLU A 161 6.92 8.01 -11.52
N ILE A 162 7.72 7.05 -12.00
CA ILE A 162 7.24 5.80 -12.62
C ILE A 162 6.48 4.96 -11.60
N ARG A 163 7.00 4.83 -10.36
CA ARG A 163 6.38 4.04 -9.28
C ARG A 163 5.01 4.57 -8.87
N GLU A 164 4.70 5.83 -9.15
CA GLU A 164 3.38 6.42 -8.92
C GLU A 164 2.39 6.20 -10.08
N GLN A 165 2.84 5.66 -11.22
CA GLN A 165 1.98 5.44 -12.37
C GLN A 165 1.24 4.09 -12.31
N TYR A 166 0.11 4.05 -13.01
CA TYR A 166 -0.76 2.87 -13.13
C TYR A 166 -1.19 2.63 -14.58
N GLN A 167 -0.57 3.33 -15.55
CA GLN A 167 -0.88 3.16 -16.97
C GLN A 167 0.42 3.11 -17.78
N LEU A 168 0.58 2.04 -18.59
CA LEU A 168 1.75 1.87 -19.44
C LEU A 168 2.02 3.06 -20.36
N ASN A 169 0.96 3.67 -20.92
CA ASN A 169 1.11 4.85 -21.80
C ASN A 169 1.64 6.11 -21.09
N LYS A 170 1.68 6.13 -19.76
CA LYS A 170 2.34 7.17 -18.96
C LYS A 170 3.72 6.74 -18.47
N ILE A 171 3.92 5.44 -18.23
CA ILE A 171 5.19 4.85 -17.83
C ILE A 171 6.21 4.96 -18.97
N ILE A 172 5.83 4.53 -20.19
CA ILE A 172 6.74 4.47 -21.35
C ILE A 172 7.46 5.82 -21.60
N PRO A 173 6.77 6.98 -21.66
CA PRO A 173 7.44 8.26 -21.82
C PRO A 173 8.41 8.65 -20.69
N LEU A 174 8.24 8.11 -19.49
CA LEU A 174 9.18 8.33 -18.38
C LEU A 174 10.39 7.40 -18.50
N VAL A 175 10.17 6.14 -18.89
CA VAL A 175 11.23 5.18 -19.20
C VAL A 175 12.11 5.69 -20.35
N ASP A 176 11.51 6.28 -21.39
CA ASP A 176 12.24 6.92 -22.50
C ASP A 176 13.16 8.06 -22.00
N LYS A 177 12.73 8.82 -21.00
CA LYS A 177 13.57 9.87 -20.39
C LYS A 177 14.71 9.27 -19.56
N VAL A 178 14.46 8.18 -18.84
CA VAL A 178 15.52 7.45 -18.12
C VAL A 178 16.58 6.99 -19.13
N GLN A 179 16.16 6.34 -20.22
CA GLN A 179 17.03 5.92 -21.32
C GLN A 179 17.84 7.10 -21.90
N GLU A 180 17.19 8.24 -22.14
CA GLU A 180 17.85 9.45 -22.65
C GLU A 180 18.95 9.95 -21.68
N ILE A 181 18.65 10.01 -20.39
CA ILE A 181 19.57 10.51 -19.36
C ILE A 181 20.79 9.59 -19.24
N LEU A 182 20.57 8.28 -19.16
CA LEU A 182 21.64 7.27 -19.09
C LEU A 182 22.51 7.31 -20.35
N SER A 183 21.89 7.38 -21.53
CA SER A 183 22.61 7.48 -22.82
C SER A 183 23.47 8.74 -22.91
N ASN A 184 22.93 9.88 -22.47
CA ASN A 184 23.64 11.15 -22.48
C ASN A 184 24.83 11.15 -21.52
N PHE A 185 24.69 10.49 -20.37
CA PHE A 185 25.77 10.36 -19.42
C PHE A 185 26.89 9.45 -19.92
N LYS A 186 26.55 8.26 -20.45
CA LYS A 186 27.52 7.37 -21.09
C LYS A 186 28.26 8.08 -22.23
N LYS A 187 27.52 8.78 -23.11
CA LYS A 187 28.11 9.58 -24.19
C LYS A 187 29.05 10.66 -23.66
N PHE A 188 28.63 11.36 -22.61
CA PHE A 188 29.46 12.37 -21.98
C PHE A 188 30.81 11.80 -21.51
N CYS A 189 30.83 10.62 -20.90
CA CYS A 189 32.08 9.98 -20.49
C CYS A 189 32.92 9.54 -21.70
N TYR A 190 32.29 8.94 -22.72
CA TYR A 190 32.97 8.47 -23.93
C TYR A 190 33.55 9.59 -24.80
N ASP A 191 32.99 10.81 -24.72
CA ASP A 191 33.53 12.01 -25.37
C ASP A 191 34.92 12.41 -24.80
N TYR A 192 35.32 11.90 -23.62
CA TYR A 192 36.68 12.06 -23.06
C TYR A 192 37.65 10.94 -23.49
N GLY A 193 37.29 10.16 -24.51
CA GLY A 193 38.14 9.10 -25.06
C GLY A 193 38.22 7.87 -24.16
N GLN A 194 39.24 7.02 -24.38
CA GLN A 194 39.34 5.71 -23.73
C GLN A 194 39.32 5.80 -22.20
N TYR A 195 40.00 6.79 -21.62
CA TYR A 195 40.01 6.97 -20.16
C TYR A 195 38.60 7.19 -19.60
N GLY A 196 37.78 8.01 -20.27
CA GLY A 196 36.41 8.26 -19.82
C GLY A 196 35.49 7.06 -20.01
N ALA A 197 35.74 6.22 -21.03
CA ALA A 197 35.05 4.95 -21.19
C ALA A 197 35.42 3.99 -20.04
N ASP A 198 36.71 3.86 -19.72
CA ASP A 198 37.18 3.03 -18.61
C ASP A 198 36.61 3.50 -17.26
N GLU A 199 36.54 4.83 -17.05
CA GLU A 199 35.93 5.40 -15.84
C GLU A 199 34.43 5.09 -15.76
N TYR A 200 33.68 5.29 -16.86
CA TYR A 200 32.26 4.94 -16.92
C TYR A 200 32.04 3.47 -16.60
N ASP A 201 32.79 2.57 -17.24
CA ASP A 201 32.66 1.13 -17.01
C ASP A 201 33.00 0.79 -15.53
N SER A 202 33.99 1.46 -14.92
CA SER A 202 34.38 1.22 -13.52
C SER A 202 33.38 1.69 -12.47
N LEU A 203 32.60 2.74 -12.76
CA LEU A 203 31.61 3.32 -11.86
C LEU A 203 30.22 2.70 -12.07
N HIS A 204 29.90 2.38 -13.32
CA HIS A 204 28.53 2.17 -13.81
C HIS A 204 28.36 0.83 -14.49
N ASP A 205 29.05 -0.21 -14.03
CA ASP A 205 29.01 -1.60 -14.55
C ASP A 205 27.58 -2.12 -14.79
N ARG A 206 26.54 -1.47 -14.25
CA ARG A 206 25.13 -1.87 -14.34
C ARG A 206 24.11 -0.73 -14.40
N ASP A 207 24.40 0.53 -14.72
CA ASP A 207 23.36 1.58 -14.61
C ASP A 207 22.08 1.31 -15.42
N PHE A 208 22.25 0.85 -16.66
CA PHE A 208 21.12 0.43 -17.50
C PHE A 208 20.45 -0.84 -16.98
N GLU A 209 21.22 -1.77 -16.40
CA GLU A 209 20.69 -3.03 -15.86
C GLU A 209 19.98 -2.81 -14.53
N ASN A 210 20.53 -2.00 -13.63
CA ASN A 210 19.91 -1.55 -12.38
C ASN A 210 18.59 -0.85 -12.67
N ALA A 211 18.55 0.07 -13.64
CA ALA A 211 17.31 0.71 -14.05
C ALA A 211 16.28 -0.30 -14.59
N LYS A 212 16.72 -1.34 -15.31
CA LYS A 212 15.84 -2.43 -15.75
C LYS A 212 15.34 -3.29 -14.60
N GLU A 213 16.22 -3.70 -13.69
CA GLU A 213 15.90 -4.53 -12.53
C GLU A 213 14.87 -3.81 -11.65
N GLU A 214 15.08 -2.52 -11.35
CA GLU A 214 14.14 -1.71 -10.59
C GLU A 214 12.80 -1.54 -11.30
N LEU A 215 12.82 -1.30 -12.61
CA LEU A 215 11.61 -1.18 -13.41
C LEU A 215 10.85 -2.51 -13.47
N GLU A 216 11.55 -3.62 -13.62
CA GLU A 216 10.97 -4.95 -13.63
C GLU A 216 10.33 -5.29 -12.27
N ASP A 217 11.01 -5.00 -11.17
CA ASP A 217 10.50 -5.18 -9.81
C ASP A 217 9.17 -4.42 -9.62
N PHE A 218 9.16 -3.14 -9.98
CA PHE A 218 7.96 -2.31 -9.95
C PHE A 218 6.81 -2.89 -10.82
N LEU A 219 7.10 -3.25 -12.07
CA LEU A 219 6.10 -3.75 -13.02
C LEU A 219 5.48 -5.08 -12.56
N ARG A 220 6.23 -5.91 -11.83
CA ARG A 220 5.78 -7.20 -11.32
C ARG A 220 5.03 -7.11 -10.00
N ASN A 221 5.49 -6.24 -9.09
CA ASN A 221 5.04 -6.26 -7.70
C ASN A 221 4.05 -5.13 -7.38
N ASP A 222 4.30 -3.92 -7.84
CA ASP A 222 3.55 -2.73 -7.40
C ASP A 222 2.55 -2.23 -8.44
N TYR A 223 2.84 -2.41 -9.73
CA TYR A 223 2.01 -1.87 -10.82
C TYR A 223 0.53 -2.31 -10.73
N ALA A 224 0.28 -3.59 -10.41
CA ALA A 224 -1.06 -4.12 -10.31
C ALA A 224 -1.84 -3.50 -9.13
N GLU A 225 -1.15 -3.26 -8.00
CA GLU A 225 -1.77 -2.65 -6.81
C GLU A 225 -2.16 -1.20 -7.07
N ASN A 226 -1.26 -0.41 -7.67
CA ASN A 226 -1.55 0.96 -8.07
C ASN A 226 -2.75 1.03 -9.03
N ASN A 227 -2.88 0.05 -9.92
CA ASN A 227 -4.01 -0.02 -10.84
C ASN A 227 -5.33 -0.33 -10.12
N LEU A 228 -5.30 -1.29 -9.20
CA LEU A 228 -6.46 -1.67 -8.40
C LEU A 228 -6.96 -0.47 -7.60
N GLU A 229 -6.07 0.23 -6.89
CA GLU A 229 -6.42 1.42 -6.10
C GLU A 229 -7.12 2.48 -6.98
N LYS A 230 -6.56 2.76 -8.17
CA LYS A 230 -7.15 3.74 -9.09
C LYS A 230 -8.45 3.25 -9.73
N PHE A 231 -8.61 1.95 -9.92
CA PHE A 231 -9.85 1.37 -10.40
C PHE A 231 -10.97 1.53 -9.36
N GLU A 232 -10.69 1.22 -8.10
CA GLU A 232 -11.61 1.37 -6.98
C GLU A 232 -12.02 2.84 -6.79
N GLU A 233 -11.06 3.76 -6.79
CA GLU A 233 -11.32 5.20 -6.68
C GLU A 233 -12.27 5.69 -7.80
N LYS A 234 -12.09 5.20 -9.03
CA LYS A 234 -12.97 5.52 -10.16
C LYS A 234 -14.35 4.91 -10.01
N LYS A 235 -14.44 3.67 -9.52
CA LYS A 235 -15.71 2.97 -9.28
C LYS A 235 -16.54 3.71 -8.23
N GLU A 236 -15.95 4.06 -7.09
CA GLU A 236 -16.62 4.84 -6.05
C GLU A 236 -17.14 6.19 -6.57
N LYS A 237 -16.31 6.91 -7.34
CA LYS A 237 -16.71 8.17 -7.97
C LYS A 237 -17.86 7.98 -8.96
N ALA A 238 -17.85 6.88 -9.72
CA ALA A 238 -18.92 6.57 -10.67
C ALA A 238 -20.24 6.24 -9.96
N GLU A 239 -20.18 5.45 -8.88
CA GLU A 239 -21.33 5.10 -8.04
C GLU A 239 -21.93 6.34 -7.37
N ALA A 240 -21.10 7.19 -6.77
CA ALA A 240 -21.53 8.46 -6.18
C ALA A 240 -22.23 9.37 -7.22
N ARG A 241 -21.67 9.46 -8.43
CA ARG A 241 -22.28 10.20 -9.55
C ARG A 241 -23.60 9.57 -10.00
N ALA A 242 -23.72 8.25 -10.00
CA ALA A 242 -24.95 7.55 -10.36
C ALA A 242 -26.06 7.83 -9.33
N ILE A 243 -25.72 7.81 -8.04
CA ILE A 243 -26.64 8.17 -6.94
C ILE A 243 -27.13 9.60 -7.11
N GLU A 244 -26.23 10.56 -7.34
CA GLU A 244 -26.62 11.96 -7.53
C GLU A 244 -27.47 12.18 -8.79
N LYS A 245 -27.18 11.47 -9.90
CA LYS A 245 -28.01 11.50 -11.11
C LYS A 245 -29.41 10.93 -10.86
N ALA A 246 -29.52 9.81 -10.14
CA ALA A 246 -30.81 9.22 -9.77
C ALA A 246 -31.60 10.19 -8.88
N LYS A 247 -30.94 10.78 -7.89
CA LYS A 247 -31.51 11.80 -7.00
C LYS A 247 -32.02 13.02 -7.76
N ALA A 248 -31.26 13.52 -8.73
CA ALA A 248 -31.67 14.64 -9.58
C ALA A 248 -32.88 14.29 -10.46
N LYS A 249 -32.93 13.07 -11.01
CA LYS A 249 -34.07 12.55 -11.77
C LYS A 249 -35.33 12.49 -10.90
N ASP A 250 -35.20 11.98 -9.68
CA ASP A 250 -36.31 11.88 -8.72
C ASP A 250 -36.81 13.27 -8.28
N LYS A 251 -35.90 14.21 -8.02
CA LYS A 251 -36.23 15.62 -7.76
C LYS A 251 -37.02 16.23 -8.92
N LYS A 252 -36.58 16.00 -10.17
CA LYS A 252 -37.29 16.46 -11.37
C LYS A 252 -38.69 15.83 -11.48
N ALA A 253 -38.84 14.55 -11.13
CA ALA A 253 -40.14 13.88 -11.11
C ALA A 253 -41.09 14.49 -10.06
N ILE A 254 -40.59 14.81 -8.86
CA ILE A 254 -41.37 15.54 -7.83
C ILE A 254 -41.86 16.88 -8.37
N MET A 255 -40.95 17.70 -8.92
CA MET A 255 -41.30 19.01 -9.47
C MET A 255 -42.33 18.89 -10.60
N SER A 256 -42.17 17.90 -11.49
CA SER A 256 -43.11 17.64 -12.57
C SER A 256 -44.47 17.17 -12.07
N ALA A 257 -44.53 16.39 -10.98
CA ALA A 257 -45.78 15.91 -10.40
C ALA A 257 -46.59 17.04 -9.75
N ILE A 258 -45.91 18.05 -9.17
CA ILE A 258 -46.56 19.27 -8.64
C ILE A 258 -47.15 20.09 -9.78
N GLY A 259 -46.39 20.29 -10.86
CA GLY A 259 -46.82 21.09 -12.00
C GLY A 259 -47.23 22.50 -11.54
N PHE A 260 -48.39 22.98 -12.00
CA PHE A 260 -48.87 24.34 -11.68
C PHE A 260 -49.77 24.43 -10.44
N LYS A 261 -50.05 23.31 -9.75
CA LYS A 261 -50.98 23.29 -8.61
C LYS A 261 -50.26 22.85 -7.34
N ALA A 262 -50.67 23.43 -6.21
CA ALA A 262 -50.18 23.00 -4.91
C ALA A 262 -50.71 21.59 -4.58
N ILE A 263 -49.84 20.69 -4.14
CA ILE A 263 -50.17 19.27 -3.87
C ILE A 263 -49.70 18.87 -2.46
N PRO A 264 -50.49 18.10 -1.69
CA PRO A 264 -50.02 17.54 -0.43
C PRO A 264 -48.77 16.66 -0.62
N GLN A 265 -47.73 16.90 0.19
CA GLN A 265 -46.48 16.13 0.17
C GLN A 265 -46.73 14.61 0.26
N ALA A 266 -47.69 14.20 1.08
CA ALA A 266 -48.03 12.79 1.26
C ALA A 266 -48.49 12.12 -0.05
N ASN A 267 -49.21 12.84 -0.92
CA ASN A 267 -49.68 12.31 -2.20
C ASN A 267 -48.50 12.06 -3.15
N ILE A 268 -47.57 13.03 -3.24
CA ILE A 268 -46.36 12.91 -4.06
C ILE A 268 -45.51 11.74 -3.55
N VAL A 269 -45.24 11.68 -2.25
CA VAL A 269 -44.38 10.66 -1.66
C VAL A 269 -44.98 9.26 -1.80
N ASN A 270 -46.29 9.09 -1.57
CA ASN A 270 -46.95 7.80 -1.73
C ASN A 270 -47.01 7.35 -3.20
N SER A 271 -47.10 8.28 -4.16
CA SER A 271 -47.17 7.97 -5.58
C SER A 271 -45.81 7.66 -6.18
N LEU A 272 -44.80 8.50 -5.93
CA LEU A 272 -43.48 8.37 -6.56
C LEU A 272 -42.52 7.46 -5.79
N PHE A 273 -42.70 7.33 -4.46
CA PHE A 273 -41.78 6.57 -3.60
C PHE A 273 -42.54 5.62 -2.65
N PRO A 274 -43.39 4.72 -3.16
CA PRO A 274 -44.24 3.85 -2.34
C PRO A 274 -43.44 2.97 -1.38
N ASN A 275 -42.28 2.49 -1.83
CA ASN A 275 -41.40 1.58 -1.08
C ASN A 275 -40.35 2.29 -0.21
N ASN A 276 -40.18 3.61 -0.37
CA ASN A 276 -39.23 4.38 0.43
C ASN A 276 -39.71 5.81 0.69
N LYS A 277 -40.74 5.90 1.53
CA LYS A 277 -41.38 7.18 1.87
C LYS A 277 -40.45 8.13 2.60
N SER A 278 -39.47 7.61 3.35
CA SER A 278 -38.47 8.43 4.05
C SER A 278 -37.59 9.18 3.06
N TYR A 279 -37.07 8.49 2.05
CA TYR A 279 -36.30 9.09 0.95
C TYR A 279 -37.11 10.15 0.20
N GLY A 280 -38.35 9.85 -0.20
CA GLY A 280 -39.21 10.84 -0.87
C GLY A 280 -39.47 12.09 -0.02
N LYS A 281 -39.69 11.94 1.30
CA LYS A 281 -39.83 13.08 2.21
C LYS A 281 -38.54 13.92 2.29
N LYS A 282 -37.37 13.25 2.34
CA LYS A 282 -36.06 13.90 2.35
C LYS A 282 -35.85 14.73 1.07
N LEU A 283 -36.14 14.18 -0.11
CA LEU A 283 -36.02 14.92 -1.38
C LEU A 283 -36.93 16.14 -1.44
N CYS A 284 -38.19 16.03 -0.99
CA CYS A 284 -39.08 17.19 -0.91
C CYS A 284 -38.53 18.27 0.02
N LYS A 285 -37.93 17.89 1.16
CA LYS A 285 -37.30 18.84 2.08
C LYS A 285 -36.11 19.53 1.40
N GLU A 286 -35.22 18.77 0.78
CA GLU A 286 -34.06 19.33 0.07
C GLU A 286 -34.49 20.31 -1.04
N LEU A 287 -35.55 20.00 -1.80
CA LEU A 287 -36.09 20.91 -2.81
C LEU A 287 -36.67 22.21 -2.22
N VAL A 288 -37.19 22.16 -1.00
CA VAL A 288 -37.62 23.36 -0.27
C VAL A 288 -36.40 24.17 0.19
N ASP A 289 -35.39 23.50 0.74
CA ASP A 289 -34.15 24.11 1.22
C ASP A 289 -33.36 24.75 0.05
N GLU A 290 -33.36 24.13 -1.13
CA GLU A 290 -32.83 24.66 -2.40
C GLU A 290 -33.67 25.79 -3.01
N GLY A 291 -34.81 26.12 -2.40
CA GLY A 291 -35.72 27.16 -2.88
C GLY A 291 -36.49 26.81 -4.15
N LYS A 292 -36.49 25.55 -4.59
CA LYS A 292 -37.27 25.08 -5.77
C LYS A 292 -38.74 24.87 -5.45
N LEU A 293 -39.05 24.53 -4.19
CA LEU A 293 -40.40 24.37 -3.68
C LEU A 293 -40.68 25.36 -2.55
N SER A 294 -41.94 25.75 -2.42
CA SER A 294 -42.49 26.36 -1.21
C SER A 294 -43.25 25.30 -0.41
N LYS A 295 -43.33 25.52 0.91
CA LYS A 295 -43.94 24.61 1.85
C LYS A 295 -44.92 25.37 2.74
N ASP A 296 -46.20 25.03 2.62
CA ASP A 296 -47.27 25.56 3.45
C ASP A 296 -47.89 24.46 4.32
N LYS A 297 -48.52 24.86 5.43
CA LYS A 297 -49.27 23.95 6.31
C LYS A 297 -50.76 24.26 6.22
N GLU A 298 -51.53 23.24 5.84
CA GLU A 298 -52.99 23.26 5.91
C GLU A 298 -53.45 22.20 6.92
N GLY A 299 -53.71 22.64 8.15
CA GLY A 299 -54.00 21.75 9.28
C GLY A 299 -52.81 20.81 9.57
N ARG A 300 -53.05 19.49 9.46
CA ARG A 300 -52.00 18.45 9.63
C ARG A 300 -51.25 18.11 8.34
N LYS A 301 -51.65 18.66 7.18
CA LYS A 301 -51.06 18.36 5.87
C LYS A 301 -49.97 19.37 5.53
N ILE A 302 -48.90 18.89 4.93
CA ILE A 302 -47.87 19.73 4.31
C ILE A 302 -48.20 19.83 2.83
N ILE A 303 -48.41 21.05 2.35
CA ILE A 303 -48.68 21.36 0.95
C ILE A 303 -47.40 21.88 0.30
N LEU A 304 -47.08 21.38 -0.89
CA LEU A 304 -45.92 21.80 -1.67
C LEU A 304 -46.38 22.47 -2.97
N SER A 305 -45.74 23.56 -3.35
CA SER A 305 -45.94 24.20 -4.65
C SER A 305 -44.60 24.66 -5.25
N LEU A 306 -44.53 24.79 -6.58
CA LEU A 306 -43.32 25.30 -7.24
C LEU A 306 -43.10 26.77 -6.84
N LYS A 307 -41.87 27.09 -6.46
CA LYS A 307 -41.47 28.49 -6.22
C LYS A 307 -41.20 29.14 -7.58
N LYS A 308 -41.82 30.30 -7.84
CA LYS A 308 -41.55 31.12 -9.04
C LYS A 308 -40.18 31.77 -8.95
#